data_AF-A0A7X4FAQ2-F1
#
_entry.id   AF-A0A7X4FAQ2-F1
#
_cell.length_a   1.000
_cell.length_b   1.000
_cell.length_c   1.000
_cell.angle_alpha   90.00
_cell.angle_beta   90.00
_cell.angle_gamma   90.00
#
_symmetry.space_group_name_H-M   'P 1'
#
loop_
_entity.id
_entity.type
_entity.pdbx_description
1 polymer ?
#
loop_
_entity_poly.entity_id
_entity_poly.type
_entity_poly.pdbx_seq_one_letter_code
_entity_poly.pdbx_strand_id
1 'polypeptide(L)'
;MRQNKAKDRSQSPEQDFSSVLELVEQLAAILERTDLTEVRIRENELEVQVSKHPGSPPKYENLPLQPVETSIAVSPQSLPVEDMDIEDGEQVENNFINAPMPSRFYRAPGPDEPPFVEAGDVVSLGEPVAVLEVMKTYNPVEAPFS
;
A
#
# COMPACT_ATOMS: atom_id res chain seq x y z
N MET A 1 51.06 25.53 -20.44
CA MET A 1 50.37 24.83 -19.33
C MET A 1 49.37 25.81 -18.74
N ARG A 2 48.06 25.59 -18.65
CA ARG A 2 47.21 24.39 -18.71
C ARG A 2 45.88 24.79 -19.35
N GLN A 3 45.39 23.97 -20.28
CA GLN A 3 44.01 24.05 -20.78
C GLN A 3 43.11 23.40 -19.72
N ASN A 4 42.12 24.12 -19.18
CA ASN A 4 40.99 23.50 -18.49
C ASN A 4 39.80 23.54 -19.44
N LYS A 5 39.58 22.41 -20.10
CA LYS A 5 38.44 22.15 -20.97
C LYS A 5 37.22 21.91 -20.07
N ALA A 6 36.33 22.89 -19.99
CA ALA A 6 35.01 22.72 -19.41
C ALA A 6 34.27 21.62 -20.21
N LYS A 7 33.88 20.55 -19.52
CA LYS A 7 33.08 19.46 -20.10
C LYS A 7 31.63 19.90 -20.04
N ASP A 8 31.20 20.57 -21.10
CA ASP A 8 29.86 21.09 -21.32
C ASP A 8 28.88 19.94 -21.64
N ARG A 9 28.10 19.54 -20.63
CA ARG A 9 26.63 19.50 -20.64
C ARG A 9 25.95 19.14 -21.98
N SER A 10 25.95 17.85 -22.33
CA SER A 10 25.00 17.32 -23.32
C SER A 10 24.73 15.83 -23.09
N GLN A 11 24.14 15.49 -21.94
CA GLN A 11 23.33 14.29 -21.84
C GLN A 11 21.88 14.72 -22.02
N SER A 12 21.34 14.39 -23.19
CA SER A 12 19.95 14.61 -23.56
C SER A 12 19.05 13.68 -22.73
N PRO A 13 17.85 14.12 -22.33
CA PRO A 13 16.89 13.28 -21.59
C PRO A 13 16.42 12.04 -22.38
N GLU A 14 16.73 11.96 -23.67
CA GLU A 14 16.39 10.81 -24.53
C GLU A 14 17.21 9.55 -24.23
N GLN A 15 18.42 9.66 -23.65
CA GLN A 15 19.20 8.47 -23.30
C GLN A 15 18.60 7.71 -22.11
N ASP A 16 18.06 8.43 -21.13
CA ASP A 16 17.50 7.82 -19.92
C ASP A 16 16.27 6.94 -20.27
N PHE A 17 15.38 7.39 -21.15
CA PHE A 17 14.21 6.60 -21.56
C PHE A 17 14.56 5.36 -22.37
N SER A 18 15.63 5.40 -23.17
CA SER A 18 16.07 4.23 -23.95
C SER A 18 16.59 3.10 -23.04
N SER A 19 17.34 3.44 -21.99
CA SER A 19 17.82 2.46 -21.01
C SER A 19 16.70 1.88 -20.15
N VAL A 20 15.68 2.68 -19.83
CA VAL A 20 14.49 2.20 -19.12
C VAL A 20 13.66 1.24 -19.98
N LEU A 21 13.51 1.52 -21.28
CA LEU A 21 12.80 0.63 -22.19
C LEU A 21 13.52 -0.73 -22.33
N GLU A 22 14.85 -0.72 -22.47
CA GLU A 22 15.66 -1.94 -22.47
C GLU A 22 15.51 -2.73 -21.16
N LEU A 23 15.45 -2.06 -20.02
CA LEU A 23 15.23 -2.70 -18.72
C LEU A 23 13.84 -3.35 -18.63
N VAL A 24 12.79 -2.66 -19.08
CA VAL A 24 11.42 -3.21 -19.11
C VAL A 24 11.35 -4.45 -20.00
N GLU A 25 11.97 -4.45 -21.17
CA GLU A 25 12.04 -5.62 -22.05
C GLU A 25 12.78 -6.79 -21.39
N GLN A 26 13.89 -6.53 -20.69
CA GLN A 26 14.61 -7.56 -19.94
C GLN A 26 13.76 -8.13 -18.79
N LEU A 27 13.04 -7.28 -18.05
CA LEU A 27 12.16 -7.71 -16.96
C LEU A 27 10.99 -8.54 -17.48
N ALA A 28 10.40 -8.14 -18.61
CA ALA A 28 9.37 -8.91 -19.30
C ALA A 28 9.90 -10.28 -19.76
N ALA A 29 11.10 -10.33 -20.33
CA ALA A 29 11.73 -11.59 -20.74
C ALA A 29 12.06 -12.51 -19.54
N ILE A 30 12.49 -11.93 -18.41
CA ILE A 30 12.69 -12.70 -17.16
C ILE A 30 11.35 -13.23 -16.66
N LEU A 31 10.31 -12.39 -16.64
CA LEU A 31 8.95 -12.78 -16.28
C LEU A 31 8.46 -13.91 -17.18
N GLU A 32 8.70 -13.91 -18.49
CA GLU A 32 8.27 -15.02 -19.35
C GLU A 32 9.05 -16.32 -19.12
N ARG A 33 10.36 -16.21 -18.85
CA ARG A 33 11.24 -17.37 -18.60
C ARG A 33 11.08 -17.95 -17.20
N THR A 34 10.44 -17.24 -16.29
CA THR A 34 10.21 -17.65 -14.91
C THR A 34 8.71 -17.73 -14.62
N ASP A 35 8.30 -18.52 -13.63
CA ASP A 35 6.90 -18.53 -13.17
C ASP A 35 6.59 -17.36 -12.21
N LEU A 36 7.25 -16.21 -12.41
CA LEU A 36 7.02 -15.01 -11.62
C LEU A 36 5.79 -14.25 -12.16
N THR A 37 5.03 -13.66 -11.25
CA THR A 37 3.80 -12.90 -11.54
C THR A 37 4.08 -11.39 -11.63
N GLU A 38 5.05 -10.89 -10.88
CA GLU A 38 5.42 -9.48 -10.78
C GLU A 38 6.93 -9.32 -10.53
N VAL A 39 7.54 -8.29 -11.14
CA VAL A 39 8.91 -7.85 -10.85
C VAL A 39 8.93 -6.34 -10.67
N ARG A 40 9.60 -5.85 -9.61
CA ARG A 40 9.73 -4.43 -9.28
C ARG A 40 11.19 -4.07 -9.03
N ILE A 41 11.67 -3.01 -9.67
CA ILE A 41 13.01 -2.45 -9.49
C ILE A 41 12.88 -0.98 -9.12
N ARG A 42 13.64 -0.55 -8.11
CA ARG A 42 13.74 0.85 -7.68
C ARG A 42 15.20 1.30 -7.70
N GLU A 43 15.50 2.32 -8.49
CA GLU A 43 16.83 2.94 -8.58
C GLU A 43 16.68 4.46 -8.38
N ASN A 44 17.10 4.95 -7.22
CA ASN A 44 16.95 6.36 -6.81
C ASN A 44 15.50 6.87 -6.95
N GLU A 45 15.20 7.69 -7.96
CA GLU A 45 13.86 8.25 -8.25
C GLU A 45 13.06 7.44 -9.27
N LEU A 46 13.65 6.39 -9.87
CA LEU A 46 13.02 5.57 -10.89
C LEU A 46 12.46 4.29 -10.27
N GLU A 47 11.15 4.06 -10.43
CA GLU A 47 10.49 2.80 -10.10
C GLU A 47 9.90 2.16 -11.36
N VAL A 48 10.26 0.90 -11.62
CA VAL A 48 9.77 0.10 -12.76
C VAL A 48 9.07 -1.14 -12.22
N GLN A 49 7.79 -1.29 -12.55
CA GLN A 49 6.96 -2.43 -12.16
C GLN A 49 6.42 -3.12 -13.41
N VAL A 50 6.59 -4.45 -13.50
CA VAL A 50 6.08 -5.27 -14.59
C VAL A 50 5.27 -6.43 -14.01
N SER A 51 4.02 -6.58 -14.44
CA SER A 51 3.08 -7.61 -13.93
C SER A 51 2.42 -8.38 -15.08
N LYS A 52 2.30 -9.71 -14.96
CA LYS A 52 1.63 -10.55 -15.97
C LYS A 52 0.11 -10.42 -15.99
N HIS A 53 -0.51 -9.99 -14.90
CA HIS A 53 -1.96 -9.89 -14.77
C HIS A 53 -2.37 -8.46 -14.43
N PRO A 54 -3.05 -7.73 -15.34
CA PRO A 54 -3.69 -6.48 -14.97
C PRO A 54 -4.79 -6.79 -13.94
N GLY A 55 -4.64 -6.23 -12.73
CA GLY A 55 -5.48 -6.52 -11.58
C GLY A 55 -6.97 -6.46 -11.91
N SER A 56 -7.61 -7.62 -11.93
CA SER A 56 -9.07 -7.74 -12.06
C SER A 56 -9.63 -8.01 -10.66
N PRO A 57 -10.44 -7.11 -10.08
CA PRO A 57 -11.08 -7.39 -8.80
C PRO A 57 -12.07 -8.55 -8.97
N PRO A 58 -12.08 -9.54 -8.06
CA PRO A 58 -13.02 -10.65 -8.14
C PRO A 58 -14.46 -10.14 -7.94
N LYS A 59 -15.33 -10.41 -8.90
CA LYS A 59 -16.78 -10.24 -8.76
C LYS A 59 -17.31 -11.39 -7.91
N TYR A 60 -17.76 -11.09 -6.69
CA TYR A 60 -18.49 -12.06 -5.87
C TYR A 60 -19.96 -12.08 -6.31
N GLU A 61 -20.37 -13.23 -6.86
CA GLU A 61 -21.74 -13.57 -7.21
C GLU A 61 -22.51 -13.89 -5.91
N ASN A 62 -23.63 -13.20 -5.68
CA ASN A 62 -24.47 -13.36 -4.50
C ASN A 62 -25.21 -14.71 -4.55
N LEU A 63 -24.96 -15.60 -3.59
CA LEU A 63 -25.77 -16.81 -3.38
C LEU A 63 -26.68 -16.60 -2.15
N PRO A 64 -28.00 -16.85 -2.24
CA PRO A 64 -28.91 -16.63 -1.12
C PRO A 64 -28.74 -17.71 -0.03
N LEU A 65 -28.51 -17.27 1.21
CA LEU A 65 -28.46 -18.11 2.41
C LEU A 65 -29.86 -18.26 3.00
N GLN A 66 -30.30 -19.50 3.24
CA GLN A 66 -31.51 -19.82 4.00
C GLN A 66 -31.21 -19.77 5.51
N PRO A 67 -32.13 -19.26 6.36
CA PRO A 67 -31.92 -19.25 7.80
C PRO A 67 -32.25 -20.60 8.43
N VAL A 68 -31.36 -21.09 9.31
CA VAL A 68 -31.62 -22.20 10.24
C VAL A 68 -31.76 -21.63 11.64
N GLU A 69 -32.92 -21.88 12.27
CA GLU A 69 -33.18 -21.52 13.66
C GLU A 69 -32.59 -22.56 14.60
N THR A 70 -31.79 -22.14 15.57
CA THR A 70 -31.47 -22.94 16.76
C THR A 70 -31.30 -22.02 17.95
N SER A 71 -32.20 -22.19 18.92
CA SER A 71 -32.27 -21.47 20.18
C SER A 71 -31.40 -22.13 21.24
N ILE A 72 -30.38 -21.41 21.71
CA ILE A 72 -29.74 -21.63 23.02
C ILE A 72 -29.45 -20.25 23.61
N ALA A 73 -30.11 -19.95 24.72
CA ALA A 73 -29.87 -18.77 25.53
C ALA A 73 -28.55 -18.91 26.29
N VAL A 74 -27.48 -18.43 25.66
CA VAL A 74 -26.29 -17.90 26.32
C VAL A 74 -26.12 -16.55 25.65
N SER A 75 -26.25 -15.45 26.39
CA SER A 75 -26.00 -14.12 25.83
C SER A 75 -24.50 -13.97 25.57
N PRO A 76 -24.02 -14.00 24.31
CA PRO A 76 -22.87 -13.18 24.00
C PRO A 76 -23.31 -11.74 24.26
N GLN A 77 -22.55 -10.98 25.03
CA GLN A 77 -22.61 -9.54 24.88
C GLN A 77 -22.07 -9.26 23.48
N SER A 78 -23.00 -9.23 22.52
CA SER A 78 -22.82 -8.58 21.24
C SER A 78 -22.55 -7.12 21.57
N LEU A 79 -21.29 -6.70 21.42
CA LEU A 79 -21.05 -5.29 21.15
C LEU A 79 -21.85 -4.97 19.89
N PRO A 80 -22.67 -3.90 19.90
CA PRO A 80 -23.31 -3.45 18.69
C PRO A 80 -22.21 -3.15 17.68
N VAL A 81 -22.19 -3.88 16.56
CA VAL A 81 -21.73 -3.27 15.32
C VAL A 81 -22.89 -2.36 14.93
N GLU A 82 -22.90 -1.16 15.50
CA GLU A 82 -23.61 -0.06 14.89
C GLU A 82 -23.09 0.00 13.45
N ASP A 83 -24.01 -0.16 12.51
CA ASP A 83 -23.86 0.37 11.17
C ASP A 83 -23.63 1.87 11.40
N MET A 84 -22.38 2.27 11.57
CA MET A 84 -22.01 3.66 11.57
C MET A 84 -22.28 4.10 10.14
N ASP A 85 -23.47 4.66 9.92
CA ASP A 85 -23.63 5.78 9.00
C ASP A 85 -22.43 6.68 9.26
N ILE A 86 -21.44 6.61 8.37
CA ILE A 86 -20.39 7.60 8.29
C ILE A 86 -21.14 8.83 7.78
N GLU A 87 -21.79 9.54 8.69
CA GLU A 87 -22.11 10.94 8.46
C GLU A 87 -20.79 11.57 8.06
N ASP A 88 -20.78 12.15 6.87
CA ASP A 88 -19.72 13.01 6.34
C ASP A 88 -19.66 14.22 7.30
N GLY A 89 -19.06 13.99 8.47
CA GLY A 89 -18.80 15.00 9.46
C GLY A 89 -17.94 16.06 8.78
N GLU A 90 -18.32 17.32 8.98
CA GLU A 90 -17.65 18.51 8.42
C GLU A 90 -16.22 18.21 8.01
N GLN A 91 -15.94 18.34 6.71
CA GLN A 91 -14.58 18.28 6.17
C GLN A 91 -13.73 19.35 6.85
N VAL A 92 -13.22 19.04 8.03
CA VAL A 92 -12.01 19.65 8.54
C VAL A 92 -10.98 19.36 7.45
N GLU A 93 -10.26 20.38 6.99
CA GLU A 93 -9.13 20.26 6.05
C GLU A 93 -7.99 19.46 6.72
N ASN A 94 -8.27 18.21 7.07
CA ASN A 94 -7.37 17.28 7.70
C ASN A 94 -6.89 16.32 6.62
N ASN A 95 -5.59 16.06 6.60
CA ASN A 95 -5.04 15.03 5.74
C ASN A 95 -5.42 13.65 6.33
N PHE A 96 -6.23 12.89 5.60
CA PHE A 96 -6.64 11.54 6.00
C PHE A 96 -5.76 10.47 5.35
N ILE A 97 -5.41 9.43 6.13
CA ILE A 97 -4.76 8.22 5.62
C ILE A 97 -5.82 7.12 5.57
N ASN A 98 -6.34 6.85 4.37
CA ASN A 98 -7.38 5.84 4.16
C ASN A 98 -6.78 4.45 3.96
N ALA A 99 -7.41 3.42 4.54
CA ALA A 99 -7.02 2.04 4.28
C ALA A 99 -7.39 1.64 2.84
N PRO A 100 -6.49 0.99 2.08
CA PRO A 100 -6.76 0.65 0.67
C PRO A 100 -7.74 -0.53 0.53
N MET A 101 -7.87 -1.35 1.57
CA MET A 101 -8.70 -2.56 1.58
C MET A 101 -9.25 -2.81 3.00
N PRO A 102 -10.37 -3.54 3.14
CA PRO A 102 -10.86 -3.99 4.43
C PRO A 102 -9.77 -4.76 5.19
N SER A 103 -9.41 -4.25 6.35
CA SER A 103 -8.25 -4.71 7.12
C SER A 103 -8.50 -4.48 8.61
N ARG A 104 -7.68 -5.12 9.45
CA ARG A 104 -7.71 -4.88 10.90
C ARG A 104 -6.59 -3.93 11.28
N PHE A 105 -6.94 -2.83 11.93
CA PHE A 105 -6.01 -1.79 12.32
C PHE A 105 -5.39 -2.05 13.70
N TYR A 106 -4.09 -1.81 13.81
CA TYR A 106 -3.36 -1.80 15.08
C TYR A 106 -2.46 -0.57 15.18
N ARG A 107 -2.39 -0.02 16.39
CA ARG A 107 -1.58 1.17 16.70
C ARG A 107 -0.14 0.87 17.05
N ALA A 108 0.19 -0.38 17.33
CA ALA A 108 1.51 -0.84 17.76
C ALA A 108 1.98 -2.00 16.86
N PRO A 109 3.30 -2.22 16.72
CA PRO A 109 3.86 -3.33 15.95
C PRO A 109 3.56 -4.70 16.59
N GLY A 110 3.32 -4.74 17.90
CA GLY A 110 3.05 -5.94 18.67
C GLY A 110 2.24 -5.66 19.94
N PRO A 111 1.76 -6.71 20.64
CA PRO A 111 0.86 -6.58 21.78
C PRO A 111 1.49 -5.92 23.01
N ASP A 112 2.80 -6.09 23.20
CA ASP A 112 3.56 -5.56 24.34
C ASP A 112 4.48 -4.39 23.93
N GLU A 113 4.34 -3.91 22.69
CA GLU A 113 5.13 -2.81 22.13
C GLU A 113 4.36 -1.49 22.19
N PRO A 114 5.06 -0.34 22.32
CA PRO A 114 4.40 0.95 22.33
C PRO A 114 3.72 1.24 20.99
N PRO A 115 2.72 2.14 20.97
CA PRO A 115 2.17 2.65 19.71
C PRO A 115 3.27 3.26 18.84
N PHE A 116 3.07 3.21 17.52
CA PHE A 116 3.94 3.91 16.58
C PHE A 116 3.96 5.42 16.84
N VAL A 117 2.78 6.01 17.12
CA VAL A 117 2.61 7.45 17.37
C VAL A 117 1.48 7.72 18.39
N GLU A 118 1.58 8.86 19.07
CA GLU A 118 0.55 9.44 19.94
C GLU A 118 -0.01 10.76 19.39
N ALA A 119 -1.16 11.18 19.90
CA ALA A 119 -1.79 12.42 19.47
C ALA A 119 -0.94 13.63 19.90
N GLY A 120 -0.55 14.47 18.93
CA GLY A 120 0.33 15.61 19.15
C GLY A 120 1.79 15.35 18.75
N ASP A 121 2.14 14.12 18.40
CA ASP A 121 3.45 13.81 17.84
C ASP A 121 3.62 14.43 16.45
N VAL A 122 4.84 14.85 16.15
CA VAL A 122 5.23 15.31 14.82
C VAL A 122 5.75 14.11 14.05
N VAL A 123 5.14 13.82 12.90
CA VAL A 123 5.46 12.67 12.05
C VAL A 123 6.17 13.10 10.78
N SER A 124 7.16 12.33 10.35
CA SER A 124 7.91 12.59 9.10
C SER A 124 7.32 11.79 7.93
N LEU A 125 7.51 12.28 6.70
CA LEU A 125 7.16 11.52 5.50
C LEU A 125 7.83 10.14 5.52
N GLY A 126 7.05 9.08 5.32
CA GLY A 126 7.51 7.69 5.34
C GLY A 126 7.61 7.06 6.72
N GLU A 127 7.34 7.81 7.80
CA GLU A 127 7.36 7.27 9.16
C GLU A 127 6.17 6.32 9.38
N PRO A 128 6.38 5.11 9.95
CA PRO A 128 5.28 4.19 10.21
C PRO A 128 4.41 4.73 11.34
N VAL A 129 3.10 4.83 11.09
CA VAL A 129 2.12 5.37 12.05
C VAL A 129 1.12 4.32 12.56
N ALA A 130 1.01 3.20 11.86
CA ALA A 130 0.13 2.08 12.22
C ALA A 130 0.53 0.80 11.48
N VAL A 131 -0.14 -0.30 11.79
CA VAL A 131 -0.04 -1.54 11.01
C VAL A 131 -1.43 -2.09 10.69
N LEU A 132 -1.63 -2.50 9.44
CA LEU A 132 -2.85 -3.14 8.97
C LEU A 132 -2.62 -4.65 8.82
N GLU A 133 -3.50 -5.44 9.42
CA GLU A 133 -3.53 -6.89 9.23
C GLU A 133 -4.52 -7.27 8.12
N VAL A 134 -4.01 -8.03 7.15
CA VAL A 134 -4.80 -8.64 6.08
C VAL A 134 -4.37 -10.10 5.97
N MET A 135 -5.30 -11.03 6.20
CA MET A 135 -5.07 -12.47 6.08
C MET A 135 -3.78 -12.95 6.81
N LYS A 136 -3.58 -12.52 8.07
CA LYS A 136 -2.41 -12.81 8.91
C LYS A 136 -1.08 -12.18 8.44
N THR A 137 -1.14 -11.23 7.52
CA THR A 137 0.01 -10.42 7.09
C THR A 137 -0.11 -9.03 7.69
N TYR A 138 0.98 -8.51 8.23
CA TYR A 138 1.03 -7.21 8.92
C TYR A 138 1.81 -6.21 8.05
N ASN A 139 1.09 -5.22 7.50
CA ASN A 139 1.64 -4.22 6.60
C ASN A 139 1.70 -2.86 7.32
N PRO A 140 2.90 -2.27 7.50
CA PRO A 140 3.03 -0.93 8.04
C PRO A 140 2.29 0.09 7.18
N VAL A 141 1.70 1.08 7.83
CA VAL A 141 1.15 2.28 7.20
C VAL A 141 2.11 3.40 7.44
N GLU A 142 2.67 3.95 6.36
CA GLU A 142 3.61 5.07 6.40
C GLU A 142 2.88 6.41 6.22
N ALA A 143 3.36 7.47 6.88
CA ALA A 143 2.84 8.81 6.72
C ALA A 143 3.10 9.34 5.29
N PRO A 144 2.07 9.66 4.50
CA PRO A 144 2.24 10.13 3.12
C PRO A 144 2.46 11.64 3.02
N PHE A 145 2.50 12.34 4.15
CA PHE A 145 2.71 13.78 4.29
C PHE A 145 3.39 14.04 5.66
N SER A 146 4.01 15.22 5.81
CA SER A 146 4.70 15.70 7.02
C SER A 146 4.06 16.98 7.55
#